data_AF-A0A852IS86-F1
#
_entry.id   AF-A0A852IS86-F1
#
_cell.length_a   1.000
_cell.length_b   1.000
_cell.length_c   1.000
_cell.angle_alpha   90.00
_cell.angle_beta   90.00
_cell.angle_gamma   90.00
#
_symmetry.space_group_name_H-M   'P 1'
#
loop_
_entity.id
_entity.type
_entity.pdbx_description
1 polymer ?
#
loop_
_entity_poly.entity_id
_entity_poly.type
_entity_poly.pdbx_seq_one_letter_code
_entity_poly.pdbx_strand_id
1 'polypeptide(L)'
;ILEKQKPDGIFKEDAPVIVKTMMGGYQGAEPEVSLTAFVLVALLESKEICRDYISSLDTAIDRAAEYLSKRYQGLARPYTVALTSYALALAGKLQSEKVLMRHSK
;
A
#
# COMPACT_ATOMS: atom_id res chain seq x y z
N ILE A 1 0.38 9.60 -11.17
CA ILE A 1 0.42 8.43 -10.23
C ILE A 1 -0.71 7.44 -10.49
N LEU A 2 -1.95 7.90 -10.65
CA LEU A 2 -3.09 7.00 -10.88
C LEU A 2 -2.96 6.25 -12.22
N GLU A 3 -2.29 6.83 -13.22
CA GLU A 3 -1.99 6.13 -14.48
C GLU A 3 -1.01 4.94 -14.34
N LYS A 4 -0.37 4.80 -13.16
CA LYS A 4 0.55 3.70 -12.85
C LYS A 4 -0.12 2.58 -12.06
N GLN A 5 -1.42 2.69 -11.76
CA GLN A 5 -2.19 1.63 -11.15
C GLN A 5 -2.64 0.63 -12.23
N LYS A 6 -2.35 -0.64 -12.02
CA LYS A 6 -2.80 -1.74 -12.88
C LYS A 6 -4.26 -2.11 -12.58
N PRO A 7 -4.94 -2.84 -13.49
CA PRO A 7 -6.32 -3.27 -13.28
C PRO A 7 -6.55 -4.14 -12.02
N ASP A 8 -5.52 -4.82 -11.54
CA ASP A 8 -5.53 -5.64 -10.32
C ASP A 8 -5.32 -4.83 -9.03
N GLY A 9 -5.17 -3.50 -9.13
CA GLY A 9 -5.01 -2.58 -8.00
C GLY A 9 -3.56 -2.29 -7.60
N ILE A 10 -2.59 -2.99 -8.22
CA ILE A 10 -1.16 -2.84 -7.94
C ILE A 10 -0.63 -1.51 -8.51
N PHE A 11 0.20 -0.81 -7.75
CA PHE A 11 1.02 0.27 -8.30
C PHE A 11 2.37 -0.25 -8.79
N LYS A 12 2.78 0.19 -9.98
CA LYS A 12 4.07 -0.15 -10.57
C LYS A 12 4.99 1.07 -10.61
N GLU A 13 6.23 0.87 -10.17
CA GLU A 13 7.34 1.79 -10.37
C GLU A 13 8.11 1.37 -11.63
N ASP A 14 8.17 2.24 -12.64
CA ASP A 14 8.92 1.99 -13.88
C ASP A 14 10.39 2.44 -13.78
N ALA A 15 10.69 3.36 -12.87
CA ALA A 15 12.02 3.93 -12.66
C ALA A 15 12.36 3.88 -11.16
N PRO A 16 13.20 2.94 -10.70
CA PRO A 16 13.48 2.75 -9.29
C PRO A 16 14.33 3.89 -8.70
N VAL A 17 14.18 4.11 -7.40
CA VAL A 17 14.99 5.09 -6.65
C VAL A 17 16.49 4.75 -6.77
N ILE A 18 17.30 5.74 -7.19
CA ILE A 18 18.75 5.60 -7.43
C ILE A 18 19.49 5.27 -6.13
N VAL A 19 19.21 6.03 -5.07
CA VAL A 19 19.84 5.84 -3.75
C VAL A 19 18.99 4.87 -2.93
N LYS A 20 19.20 3.58 -3.15
CA LYS A 20 18.33 2.54 -2.57
C LYS A 20 18.33 2.48 -1.03
N THR A 21 19.35 3.04 -0.37
CA THR A 21 19.41 3.15 1.10
C THR A 21 18.28 4.02 1.65
N MET A 22 17.72 4.95 0.86
CA MET A 22 16.58 5.77 1.25
C MET A 22 15.27 4.98 1.38
N MET A 23 15.19 3.80 0.77
CA MET A 23 13.98 2.96 0.82
C MET A 23 13.93 2.05 2.05
N GLY A 24 14.98 2.05 2.89
CA GLY A 24 15.03 1.28 4.13
C GLY A 24 14.64 -0.19 3.96
N GLY A 25 13.65 -0.64 4.74
CA GLY A 25 13.16 -2.02 4.77
C GLY A 25 12.48 -2.53 3.49
N TYR A 26 12.38 -1.70 2.44
CA TYR A 26 11.83 -2.09 1.15
C TYR A 26 12.71 -3.12 0.40
N GLN A 27 14.03 -3.09 0.59
CA GLN A 27 14.93 -4.06 -0.04
C GLN A 27 14.72 -5.46 0.55
N GLY A 28 14.32 -6.43 -0.29
CA GLY A 28 14.00 -7.80 0.15
C GLY A 28 12.61 -7.96 0.76
N ALA A 29 11.80 -6.90 0.74
CA ALA A 29 10.38 -6.95 1.06
C ALA A 29 9.57 -7.63 -0.06
N GLU A 30 8.25 -7.53 0.03
CA GLU A 30 7.33 -7.88 -1.05
C GLU A 30 7.06 -6.59 -1.84
N PRO A 31 7.84 -6.28 -2.89
CA PRO A 31 7.97 -4.92 -3.42
C PRO A 31 6.66 -4.37 -3.97
N GLU A 32 5.90 -5.18 -4.70
CA GLU A 32 4.59 -4.77 -5.24
C GLU A 32 3.59 -4.42 -4.13
N VAL A 33 3.57 -5.22 -3.05
CA VAL A 33 2.68 -5.00 -1.90
C VAL A 33 3.14 -3.76 -1.13
N SER A 34 4.44 -3.67 -0.84
CA SER A 34 5.02 -2.56 -0.07
C SER A 34 4.85 -1.22 -0.78
N LEU A 35 5.09 -1.20 -2.10
CA LEU A 35 4.89 -0.01 -2.93
C LEU A 35 3.41 0.37 -2.98
N THR A 36 2.52 -0.60 -3.20
CA THR A 36 1.07 -0.34 -3.25
C THR A 36 0.54 0.17 -1.91
N ALA A 37 1.01 -0.38 -0.79
CA ALA A 37 0.67 0.10 0.54
C ALA A 37 1.18 1.52 0.81
N PHE A 38 2.43 1.81 0.42
CA PHE A 38 2.98 3.16 0.51
C PHE A 38 2.17 4.19 -0.30
N VAL A 39 1.84 3.85 -1.55
CA VAL A 39 1.03 4.74 -2.41
C VAL A 39 -0.38 4.90 -1.85
N LEU A 40 -1.01 3.84 -1.34
CA LEU A 40 -2.33 3.93 -0.72
C LEU A 40 -2.34 4.91 0.47
N VAL A 41 -1.32 4.84 1.34
CA VAL A 41 -1.16 5.82 2.44
C VAL A 41 -1.07 7.24 1.88
N ALA A 42 -0.19 7.49 0.90
CA ALA A 42 -0.05 8.82 0.31
C ALA A 42 -1.36 9.35 -0.33
N LEU A 43 -2.14 8.48 -0.98
CA LEU A 43 -3.44 8.84 -1.55
C LEU A 43 -4.48 9.17 -0.47
N LEU A 44 -4.48 8.44 0.66
CA LEU A 44 -5.39 8.68 1.77
C LEU A 44 -5.06 9.99 2.50
N GLU A 45 -3.78 10.25 2.76
CA GLU A 45 -3.31 11.47 3.42
C GLU A 45 -3.55 12.73 2.56
N SER A 46 -3.48 12.60 1.23
CA SER A 46 -3.77 13.72 0.30
C SER A 46 -5.25 13.82 -0.10
N LYS A 47 -6.09 12.88 0.36
CA LYS A 47 -7.46 12.73 -0.13
C LYS A 47 -8.29 14.00 0.03
N GLU A 48 -8.23 14.65 1.19
CA GLU A 48 -9.03 15.84 1.48
C GLU A 48 -8.76 16.98 0.49
N ILE A 49 -7.51 17.13 0.05
CA ILE A 49 -7.11 18.18 -0.89
C ILE A 49 -7.46 17.78 -2.32
N CYS A 50 -7.26 16.52 -2.70
CA CYS A 50 -7.37 16.07 -4.08
C CYS A 50 -8.78 15.64 -4.50
N ARG A 51 -9.69 15.40 -3.56
CA ARG A 51 -11.01 14.80 -3.82
C ARG A 51 -11.82 15.56 -4.87
N ASP A 52 -11.84 16.89 -4.80
CA ASP A 52 -12.66 17.72 -5.69
C ASP A 52 -12.03 17.89 -7.08
N TYR A 53 -10.73 17.61 -7.22
CA TYR A 53 -9.98 17.77 -8.47
C TYR A 53 -9.82 16.45 -9.24
N ILE A 54 -9.91 15.30 -8.56
CA ILE A 54 -9.60 13.99 -9.14
C ILE A 54 -10.77 13.03 -8.89
N SER A 55 -11.64 12.90 -9.89
CA SER A 55 -12.85 12.05 -9.81
C SER A 55 -12.56 10.55 -9.67
N SER A 56 -11.40 10.07 -10.13
CA SER A 56 -11.01 8.66 -10.06
C SER A 56 -10.27 8.28 -8.77
N LEU A 57 -10.04 9.24 -7.86
CA LEU A 57 -9.24 9.03 -6.64
C LEU A 57 -9.84 7.97 -5.72
N ASP A 58 -11.14 8.07 -5.43
CA ASP A 58 -11.84 7.12 -4.56
C ASP A 58 -11.76 5.70 -5.13
N THR A 59 -11.98 5.54 -6.44
CA THR A 59 -11.88 4.24 -7.11
C THR A 59 -10.46 3.66 -7.05
N ALA A 60 -9.44 4.51 -7.18
CA ALA A 60 -8.05 4.06 -7.10
C ALA A 60 -7.67 3.60 -5.68
N ILE A 61 -8.12 4.35 -4.66
CA ILE A 61 -7.98 3.98 -3.25
C ILE A 61 -8.64 2.63 -2.97
N ASP A 62 -9.89 2.46 -3.41
CA ASP A 62 -10.64 1.21 -3.19
C ASP A 62 -9.96 0.01 -3.84
N ARG A 63 -9.48 0.14 -5.09
CA ARG A 63 -8.76 -0.94 -5.79
C ARG A 63 -7.47 -1.34 -5.09
N ALA A 64 -6.68 -0.36 -4.65
CA ALA A 64 -5.44 -0.63 -3.93
C ALA A 64 -5.71 -1.30 -2.57
N ALA A 65 -6.71 -0.81 -1.84
CA ALA A 65 -7.12 -1.39 -0.56
C ALA A 65 -7.64 -2.83 -0.72
N GLU A 66 -8.41 -3.11 -1.79
CA GLU A 66 -8.88 -4.46 -2.10
C GLU A 66 -7.74 -5.41 -2.45
N TYR A 67 -6.79 -4.98 -3.28
CA TYR A 67 -5.59 -5.76 -3.59
C TYR A 67 -4.81 -6.13 -2.31
N LEU A 68 -4.52 -5.14 -1.46
CA LEU A 68 -3.79 -5.35 -0.21
C LEU A 68 -4.55 -6.27 0.75
N SER A 69 -5.87 -6.10 0.86
CA SER A 69 -6.71 -6.95 1.71
C SER A 69 -6.64 -8.42 1.32
N LYS A 70 -6.65 -8.72 0.01
CA LYS A 70 -6.53 -10.10 -0.51
C LYS A 70 -5.17 -10.73 -0.21
N ARG A 71 -4.10 -9.91 -0.17
CA ARG A 71 -2.73 -10.39 0.05
C ARG A 71 -2.36 -10.45 1.53
N TYR A 72 -3.03 -9.68 2.38
CA TYR A 72 -2.67 -9.45 3.78
C TYR A 72 -2.39 -10.72 4.59
N GLN A 73 -3.23 -11.76 4.48
CA GLN A 73 -3.05 -13.01 5.23
C GLN A 73 -1.80 -13.82 4.81
N GLY A 74 -1.31 -13.63 3.58
CA GLY A 74 -0.17 -14.36 3.03
C GLY A 74 1.16 -13.61 3.14
N LEU A 75 1.17 -12.40 3.69
CA LEU A 75 2.38 -11.60 3.86
C LEU A 75 3.28 -12.22 4.93
N ALA A 76 4.59 -12.23 4.67
CA ALA A 76 5.57 -12.88 5.53
C ALA A 76 6.65 -11.93 6.06
N ARG A 77 6.87 -10.80 5.38
CA ARG A 77 7.90 -9.84 5.74
C ARG A 77 7.36 -8.84 6.77
N PRO A 78 7.94 -8.71 7.97
CA PRO A 78 7.44 -7.81 9.01
C PRO A 78 7.24 -6.37 8.53
N TYR A 79 8.18 -5.85 7.72
CA TYR A 79 8.06 -4.53 7.11
C TYR A 79 6.80 -4.39 6.24
N THR A 80 6.60 -5.34 5.29
CA THR A 80 5.43 -5.35 4.42
C THR A 80 4.14 -5.49 5.23
N VAL A 81 4.12 -6.39 6.22
CA VAL A 81 2.96 -6.63 7.08
C VAL A 81 2.59 -5.36 7.83
N ALA A 82 3.53 -4.71 8.50
CA ALA A 82 3.30 -3.48 9.25
C ALA A 82 2.77 -2.35 8.36
N LEU A 83 3.41 -2.11 7.21
CA LEU A 83 2.99 -1.07 6.28
C LEU A 83 1.60 -1.35 5.70
N THR A 84 1.31 -2.60 5.37
CA THR A 84 0.00 -3.01 4.84
C THR A 84 -1.09 -2.92 5.91
N SER A 85 -0.81 -3.34 7.14
CA SER A 85 -1.74 -3.19 8.27
C SER A 85 -2.10 -1.72 8.49
N TYR A 86 -1.11 -0.83 8.48
CA TYR A 86 -1.33 0.61 8.63
C TYR A 86 -2.18 1.17 7.49
N ALA A 87 -1.83 0.86 6.23
CA ALA A 87 -2.57 1.32 5.06
C ALA A 87 -4.04 0.85 5.07
N LEU A 88 -4.28 -0.41 5.42
CA LEU A 88 -5.64 -0.96 5.53
C LEU A 88 -6.41 -0.37 6.72
N ALA A 89 -5.75 -0.07 7.83
CA ALA A 89 -6.38 0.57 8.98
C ALA A 89 -6.82 2.00 8.62
N LEU A 90 -5.95 2.76 7.96
CA LEU A 90 -6.24 4.11 7.48
C LEU A 90 -7.39 4.13 6.46
N ALA A 91 -7.46 3.10 5.60
CA ALA A 91 -8.56 2.92 4.65
C ALA A 91 -9.87 2.40 5.28
N GLY A 92 -9.88 2.04 6.58
CA GLY A 92 -11.03 1.40 7.23
C GLY A 92 -11.34 -0.01 6.73
N LYS A 93 -10.36 -0.70 6.13
CA LYS A 93 -10.49 -2.05 5.54
C LYS A 93 -9.76 -3.15 6.31
N LEU A 94 -9.05 -2.79 7.40
CA LEU A 94 -8.34 -3.78 8.21
C LEU A 94 -9.34 -4.64 9.01
N GLN A 95 -9.40 -5.94 8.68
CA GLN A 95 -10.31 -6.88 9.36
C GLN A 95 -9.77 -7.37 10.71
N SER A 96 -8.44 -7.52 10.85
CA SER A 96 -7.81 -7.98 12.09
C SER A 96 -6.33 -7.67 12.13
N GLU A 97 -5.84 -7.27 13.31
CA GLU A 97 -4.44 -7.06 13.65
C GLU A 97 -3.67 -8.37 13.90
N LYS A 98 -4.34 -9.53 13.88
CA LYS A 98 -3.71 -10.84 14.16
C LYS A 98 -2.47 -11.12 13.30
N VAL A 99 -2.51 -10.77 12.01
CA VAL A 99 -1.37 -10.98 11.10
C VAL A 99 -0.19 -10.12 11.52
N LEU A 100 -0.43 -8.84 11.86
CA LEU A 100 0.59 -7.94 12.39
C LEU A 100 1.22 -8.49 13.66
N MET A 101 0.38 -8.90 14.63
CA MET A 101 0.84 -9.39 15.92
C MET A 101 1.68 -10.67 15.78
N ARG A 102 1.39 -11.54 14.80
CA ARG A 102 2.20 -12.74 14.53
C ARG A 102 3.61 -12.41 14.01
N HIS A 103 3.82 -11.24 13.41
CA HIS A 103 5.10 -10.81 12.83
C HIS A 103 5.82 -9.76 13.68
N SER A 104 5.34 -9.49 14.90
CA SER A 104 5.90 -8.51 15.85
C SER A 104 7.05 -9.04 16.71
N LYS A 105 7.65 -10.18 16.35
CA LYS A 105 8.74 -10.83 17.10
C LYS A 105 10.05 -10.80 16.33
#